data_AF-A0A1S9A2K2-F1
#
_entry.id   AF-A0A1S9A2K2-F1
#
_cell.length_a   1.000
_cell.length_b   1.000
_cell.length_c   1.000
_cell.angle_alpha   90.00
_cell.angle_beta   90.00
_cell.angle_gamma   90.00
#
_symmetry.space_group_name_H-M   'P 1'
#
loop_
_entity.id
_entity.type
_entity.pdbx_description
1 polymer ?
#
loop_
_entity_poly.entity_id
_entity_poly.type
_entity_poly.pdbx_seq_one_letter_code
_entity_poly.pdbx_strand_id
1 'polypeptide(L)'
;MQQFNFRNNTLNLKVKKSPFAVRILMFFFAFAFFIFPLVGTIVSVLIGGGLQIGYFIWIGIFGLMGFYLLRVSLWNTYGEETIEI
;
A
#
# COMPACT_ATOMS: atom_id res chain seq x y z
N MET A 1 0.02 -1.96 -24.50
CA MET A 1 -1.23 -1.38 -23.95
C MET A 1 -1.28 0.08 -24.36
N GLN A 2 -2.41 0.54 -24.91
CA GLN A 2 -2.59 1.96 -25.19
C GLN A 2 -2.72 2.72 -23.86
N GLN A 3 -1.93 3.77 -23.69
CA GLN A 3 -1.86 4.57 -22.46
C GLN A 3 -3.00 5.61 -22.39
N PHE A 4 -3.60 5.91 -23.54
CA PHE A 4 -4.65 6.91 -23.73
C PHE A 4 -5.75 6.30 -24.60
N ASN A 5 -7.01 6.45 -24.19
CA ASN A 5 -8.18 6.12 -25.02
C ASN A 5 -9.17 7.28 -24.96
N PHE A 6 -9.51 7.83 -26.12
CA PHE A 6 -10.48 8.90 -26.26
C PHE A 6 -11.73 8.35 -26.97
N ARG A 7 -12.87 8.36 -26.27
CA ARG A 7 -14.17 7.98 -26.82
C ARG A 7 -15.26 8.86 -26.21
N ASN A 8 -16.13 9.41 -27.07
CA ASN A 8 -17.36 10.10 -26.65
C ASN A 8 -17.15 11.17 -25.56
N ASN A 9 -16.23 12.11 -25.78
CA ASN A 9 -15.85 13.14 -24.78
C ASN A 9 -15.26 12.59 -23.47
N THR A 10 -14.98 11.29 -23.38
CA THR A 10 -14.31 10.67 -22.24
C THR A 10 -12.86 10.33 -22.61
N LEU A 11 -11.92 10.88 -21.84
CA LEU A 11 -10.50 10.59 -21.90
C LEU A 11 -10.13 9.61 -20.78
N ASN A 12 -9.81 8.37 -21.14
CA ASN A 12 -9.31 7.37 -20.20
C ASN A 12 -7.77 7.29 -20.27
N LEU A 13 -7.13 7.56 -19.14
CA LEU A 13 -5.68 7.53 -18.95
C LEU A 13 -5.32 6.32 -18.11
N LYS A 14 -4.46 5.44 -18.63
CA LYS A 14 -4.00 4.25 -17.90
C LYS A 14 -2.53 4.35 -17.59
N VAL A 15 -2.17 4.21 -16.33
CA VAL A 15 -0.76 4.22 -15.91
C VAL A 15 -0.03 3.02 -16.51
N LYS A 16 1.19 3.25 -17.03
CA LYS A 16 2.07 2.18 -17.47
C LYS A 16 2.47 1.34 -16.25
N LYS A 17 2.01 0.09 -16.23
CA LYS A 17 2.29 -0.84 -15.13
C LYS A 17 3.80 -0.98 -14.92
N SER A 18 4.23 -0.84 -13.66
CA SER A 18 5.62 -1.13 -13.26
C SER A 18 5.96 -2.61 -13.49
N PRO A 19 7.25 -2.96 -13.62
CA PRO A 19 7.69 -4.34 -13.73
C PRO A 19 7.09 -5.22 -12.63
N PHE A 20 6.74 -6.46 -12.97
CA PHE A 20 6.03 -7.36 -12.06
C PHE A 20 6.76 -7.57 -10.73
N ALA A 21 8.08 -7.75 -10.79
CA ALA A 21 8.92 -7.91 -9.59
C ALA A 21 8.85 -6.69 -8.65
N VAL A 22 8.88 -5.47 -9.21
CA VAL A 22 8.77 -4.23 -8.43
C VAL A 22 7.41 -4.16 -7.72
N ARG A 23 6.33 -4.52 -8.42
CA ARG A 23 4.99 -4.54 -7.82
C ARG A 23 4.89 -5.53 -6.67
N ILE A 24 5.40 -6.76 -6.85
CA ILE A 24 5.42 -7.76 -5.76
C ILE A 24 6.18 -7.21 -4.56
N LEU A 25 7.35 -6.63 -4.78
CA LEU A 25 8.19 -6.09 -3.72
C LEU A 25 7.48 -4.96 -2.96
N MET A 26 6.82 -4.05 -3.68
CA MET A 26 6.06 -2.96 -3.08
C MET A 26 4.89 -3.47 -2.23
N PHE A 27 4.12 -4.44 -2.73
CA PHE A 27 3.04 -5.06 -1.95
C PHE A 27 3.57 -5.82 -0.74
N PHE A 28 4.67 -6.56 -0.89
CA PHE A 28 5.33 -7.26 0.22
C PHE A 28 5.67 -6.30 1.36
N PHE A 29 6.33 -5.18 1.05
CA PHE A 29 6.68 -4.18 2.06
C PHE A 29 5.46 -3.48 2.66
N ALA A 30 4.44 -3.18 1.83
CA ALA A 30 3.18 -2.61 2.33
C ALA A 30 2.53 -3.52 3.38
N PHE A 31 2.42 -4.82 3.10
CA PHE A 31 1.88 -5.79 4.06
C PHE A 31 2.81 -6.02 5.26
N ALA A 32 4.13 -6.05 5.06
CA ALA A 32 5.09 -6.19 6.15
C ALA A 32 4.96 -5.05 7.18
N PHE A 33 4.69 -3.82 6.73
CA PHE A 33 4.46 -2.68 7.62
C PHE A 33 3.20 -2.83 8.48
N PHE A 34 2.20 -3.60 8.04
CA PHE A 34 1.06 -3.93 8.91
C PHE A 34 1.35 -5.13 9.81
N ILE A 35 1.96 -6.18 9.25
CA ILE A 35 2.13 -7.46 9.94
C ILE A 35 3.21 -7.38 11.03
N PHE A 36 4.38 -6.82 10.73
CA PHE A 36 5.52 -6.85 11.67
C PHE A 36 5.26 -6.12 12.99
N PRO A 37 4.67 -4.91 13.01
CA PRO A 37 4.35 -4.24 14.27
C PRO A 37 3.32 -5.01 15.09
N LEU A 38 2.32 -5.63 14.45
CA LEU A 38 1.31 -6.45 15.12
C LEU A 38 1.92 -7.71 15.71
N VAL A 39 2.67 -8.47 14.92
CA VAL A 39 3.35 -9.69 15.38
C VAL A 39 4.36 -9.37 16.47
N GLY A 40 5.15 -8.30 16.31
CA GLY A 40 6.11 -7.86 17.32
C GLY A 40 5.43 -7.50 18.65
N THR A 41 4.29 -6.81 18.58
CA THR A 41 3.48 -6.49 19.77
C THR A 41 2.95 -7.76 20.43
N ILE A 42 2.37 -8.68 19.65
CA ILE A 42 1.84 -9.95 20.18
C ILE A 42 2.95 -10.76 20.85
N VAL A 43 4.09 -10.95 20.19
CA VAL A 43 5.23 -11.70 20.74
C VAL A 43 5.74 -11.03 22.02
N SER A 44 5.89 -9.70 22.02
CA SER A 44 6.36 -8.97 23.20
C SER A 44 5.42 -9.11 24.39
N VAL A 45 4.10 -9.14 24.17
CA VAL A 45 3.12 -9.38 25.22
C VAL A 45 3.21 -10.82 25.73
N LEU A 46 3.33 -11.80 24.84
CA LEU A 46 3.41 -13.22 25.19
C LEU A 46 4.64 -13.56 26.04
N ILE A 47 5.78 -12.90 25.84
CA ILE A 47 6.99 -13.11 26.64
C ILE A 47 7.03 -12.30 27.94
N GLY A 48 5.92 -11.64 28.30
CA GLY A 48 5.78 -10.92 29.58
C GLY A 48 6.15 -9.43 29.55
N GLY A 49 6.33 -8.82 28.38
CA GLY A 49 6.63 -7.38 28.25
C GLY A 49 5.47 -6.44 28.60
N GLY A 50 4.27 -7.00 28.84
CA GLY A 50 3.04 -6.23 29.10
C GLY A 50 2.54 -5.46 27.88
N LEU A 51 1.38 -4.81 28.00
CA LEU A 51 0.82 -3.96 26.95
C LEU A 51 1.24 -2.50 27.17
N GLN A 52 2.16 -2.00 26.36
CA GLN A 52 2.73 -0.66 26.49
C GLN A 52 2.13 0.30 25.47
N ILE A 53 1.97 1.58 25.84
CA ILE A 53 1.44 2.61 24.94
C ILE A 53 2.30 2.77 23.68
N GLY A 54 3.62 2.53 23.80
CA GLY A 54 4.56 2.58 22.68
C GLY A 54 4.18 1.67 21.52
N TYR A 55 3.57 0.50 21.77
CA TYR A 55 3.13 -0.40 20.71
C TYR A 55 2.05 0.22 19.84
N PHE A 56 1.09 0.93 20.44
CA PHE A 56 0.02 1.61 19.70
C PHE A 56 0.56 2.73 18.83
N ILE A 57 1.54 3.49 19.33
CA ILE A 57 2.21 4.55 18.56
C ILE A 57 2.93 3.93 17.37
N TRP A 58 3.70 2.87 17.58
CA TRP A 58 4.42 2.18 16.51
C TRP A 58 3.48 1.56 15.48
N ILE A 59 2.42 0.88 15.91
CA ILE A 59 1.37 0.34 15.03
C ILE A 59 0.73 1.48 14.22
N GLY A 60 0.46 2.64 14.84
CA GLY A 60 -0.08 3.81 14.16
C GLY A 60 0.85 4.35 13.07
N ILE A 61 2.12 4.59 13.40
CA ILE A 61 3.12 5.11 12.45
C ILE A 61 3.31 4.14 11.29
N PHE A 62 3.58 2.87 11.58
CA PHE A 62 3.76 1.85 10.54
C PHE A 62 2.47 1.61 9.74
N GLY A 63 1.30 1.73 10.37
CA GLY A 63 0.01 1.67 9.68
C GLY A 63 -0.17 2.80 8.67
N LEU A 64 0.18 4.04 9.03
CA LEU A 64 0.15 5.19 8.11
C LEU A 64 1.13 4.99 6.95
N MET A 65 2.36 4.56 7.25
CA MET A 65 3.36 4.28 6.23
C MET A 65 2.93 3.13 5.30
N GLY A 66 2.40 2.05 5.87
CA GLY A 66 1.90 0.88 5.14
C GLY A 66 0.73 1.24 4.24
N PHE A 67 -0.19 2.08 4.74
CA PHE A 67 -1.34 2.57 3.97
C PHE A 67 -0.90 3.42 2.79
N TYR A 68 0.03 4.35 3.02
CA TYR A 68 0.61 5.16 1.95
C TYR A 68 1.29 4.29 0.89
N LEU A 69 2.11 3.32 1.30
CA LEU A 69 2.80 2.43 0.37
C LEU A 69 1.81 1.53 -0.39
N LEU A 70 0.76 1.05 0.25
CA LEU A 70 -0.31 0.29 -0.38
C LEU A 70 -1.02 1.12 -1.45
N ARG A 71 -1.36 2.38 -1.15
CA ARG A 71 -1.95 3.32 -2.11
C ARG A 71 -1.08 3.47 -3.36
N VAL A 72 0.23 3.70 -3.18
CA VAL A 72 1.17 3.84 -4.30
C VAL A 72 1.30 2.52 -5.08
N SER A 73 1.32 1.38 -4.40
CA SER A 73 1.40 0.04 -5.02
C SER A 73 0.17 -0.26 -5.89
N LEU A 74 -1.01 0.09 -5.39
CA LEU A 74 -2.29 -0.04 -6.10
C LEU A 74 -2.31 0.88 -7.32
N TRP A 75 -1.90 2.13 -7.17
CA TRP A 75 -1.81 3.07 -8.30
C TRP A 75 -0.85 2.61 -9.39
N ASN A 76 0.34 2.13 -9.02
CA ASN A 76 1.33 1.58 -9.97
C ASN A 76 0.85 0.30 -10.68
N THR A 77 -0.22 -0.32 -10.20
CA THR A 77 -0.75 -1.57 -10.73
C THR A 77 -2.04 -1.38 -11.53
N TYR A 78 -2.95 -0.59 -11.00
CA TYR A 78 -4.34 -0.45 -11.43
C TYR A 78 -4.74 1.00 -11.70
N GLY A 79 -3.80 1.95 -11.62
CA GLY A 79 -4.06 3.37 -11.83
C GLY A 79 -4.69 3.64 -13.20
N GLU A 80 -5.93 4.09 -13.16
CA GLU A 80 -6.73 4.50 -14.30
C GLU A 80 -7.48 5.76 -13.91
N GLU A 81 -7.43 6.79 -14.77
CA GLU A 81 -8.17 8.03 -14.62
C GLU A 81 -9.14 8.16 -15.78
N THR A 82 -10.38 8.56 -15.50
CA THR A 82 -11.39 8.83 -16.52
C THR A 82 -11.79 10.29 -16.37
N ILE A 83 -11.51 11.08 -17.40
CA ILE A 83 -11.80 12.51 -17.45
C ILE A 83 -12.94 12.71 -18.45
N GLU A 84 -14.05 13.28 -18.00
CA GLU A 84 -15.14 13.73 -18.87
C GLU A 84 -14.86 15.18 -19.27
N ILE A 85 -14.90 15.46 -20.59
CA ILE A 85 -14.62 16.77 -21.19
C ILE A 85 -15.92 17.37 -21.72
#